data_AF-A0A8X6K1T1-F1
#
_entry.id   AF-A0A8X6K1T1-F1
#
_cell.length_a   1.000
_cell.length_b   1.000
_cell.length_c   1.000
_cell.angle_alpha   90.00
_cell.angle_beta   90.00
_cell.angle_gamma   90.00
#
_symmetry.space_group_name_H-M   'P 1'
#
loop_
_entity.id
_entity.type
_entity.pdbx_description
1 polymer ?
#
loop_
_entity_poly.entity_id
_entity_poly.type
_entity_poly.pdbx_seq_one_letter_code
_entity_poly.pdbx_strand_id
1 'polypeptide(L)' 'MYSIIFKQEQAHDDSIWCCAWKKGQRDNINHIVTGGVDDMVKSWKWDEEKIDLRHVFEGHALGVVSVDINEDGS' A
#
# COMPACT_ATOMS: atom_id res chain seq x y z
N MET A 1 -23.55 -12.13 0.29
CA MET A 1 -22.87 -12.16 1.61
C MET A 1 -21.47 -11.65 1.37
N TYR A 2 -20.98 -10.69 2.17
CA TYR A 2 -19.63 -10.15 2.04
C TYR A 2 -18.69 -10.87 3.02
N SER A 3 -17.43 -11.05 2.64
CA SER A 3 -16.41 -11.72 3.46
C SER A 3 -15.05 -11.05 3.30
N ILE A 4 -14.17 -11.29 4.27
CA ILE A 4 -12.75 -10.96 4.16
C ILE A 4 -12.11 -11.98 3.20
N ILE A 5 -11.37 -11.49 2.20
CA ILE A 5 -10.68 -12.34 1.21
C ILE A 5 -9.22 -12.60 1.58
N PHE A 6 -8.58 -11.66 2.26
CA PHE A 6 -7.18 -11.74 2.66
C PHE A 6 -6.91 -10.86 3.88
N LYS A 7 -5.92 -11.22 4.69
CA LYS A 7 -5.46 -10.42 5.84
C LYS A 7 -3.94 -10.44 5.88
N GLN A 8 -3.31 -9.27 5.77
CA GLN A 8 -1.90 -9.10 6.10
C GLN A 8 -1.78 -8.69 7.56
N GLU A 9 -1.08 -9.49 8.35
CA GLU A 9 -0.66 -9.08 9.69
C GLU A 9 0.71 -8.40 9.63
N GLN A 10 1.00 -7.47 10.54
CA GLN A 10 2.27 -6.75 10.62
C GLN A 10 2.68 -6.09 9.29
N ALA A 11 1.75 -5.40 8.64
CA ALA A 11 2.06 -4.65 7.41
C ALA A 11 2.98 -3.46 7.67
N HIS A 12 2.88 -2.83 8.84
CA HIS A 12 3.72 -1.74 9.33
C HIS A 12 4.12 -2.03 10.79
N ASP A 13 5.23 -1.43 11.24
CA ASP A 13 5.72 -1.60 12.61
C ASP A 13 4.91 -0.75 13.62
N ASP A 14 4.14 0.21 13.10
CA ASP A 14 3.16 1.02 13.82
C ASP A 14 1.89 1.24 12.96
N SER A 15 0.98 2.08 13.44
CA SER A 15 -0.35 2.31 12.89
C SER A 15 -0.31 2.81 11.45
N ILE A 16 -1.16 2.25 10.59
CA ILE A 16 -1.39 2.73 9.23
C ILE A 16 -2.40 3.87 9.28
N TRP A 17 -2.05 5.04 8.72
CA TRP A 17 -2.93 6.22 8.72
C TRP A 17 -3.56 6.51 7.37
N CYS A 18 -2.94 6.04 6.29
CA CYS A 18 -3.43 6.28 4.95
C CYS A 18 -3.17 5.10 4.02
N CYS A 19 -4.06 4.93 3.04
CA CYS A 19 -3.89 3.97 1.97
C CYS A 19 -4.47 4.51 0.65
N ALA A 20 -3.88 4.09 -0.46
CA ALA A 20 -4.35 4.32 -1.81
C ALA A 20 -4.30 3.01 -2.59
N TRP A 21 -5.28 2.78 -3.47
CA TRP A 21 -5.33 1.59 -4.32
C TRP A 21 -5.71 1.99 -5.74
N LYS A 22 -4.88 1.59 -6.71
CA LYS A 22 -5.15 1.78 -8.12
C LYS A 22 -4.70 0.58 -8.96
N LYS A 23 -5.40 0.31 -10.05
CA LYS A 23 -4.91 -0.60 -11.10
C LYS A 23 -4.05 0.18 -12.09
N GLY A 24 -2.77 -0.16 -12.18
CA GLY A 24 -1.83 0.47 -13.10
C GLY A 24 -2.24 0.25 -14.54
N GLN A 25 -2.26 1.31 -15.34
CA GLN A 25 -2.71 1.22 -16.74
C GLN A 25 -1.67 0.52 -17.63
N ARG A 26 -0.38 0.60 -17.25
CA ARG A 26 0.74 0.07 -18.05
C ARG A 26 1.00 -1.42 -17.79
N ASP A 27 0.96 -1.83 -16.54
CA ASP A 27 1.28 -3.19 -16.11
C ASP A 27 0.03 -4.03 -15.81
N ASN A 28 -1.16 -3.40 -15.75
CA ASN A 28 -2.44 -4.01 -15.39
C ASN A 28 -2.44 -4.60 -13.98
N ILE A 29 -1.57 -4.09 -13.10
CA ILE A 29 -1.39 -4.60 -11.74
C ILE A 29 -2.15 -3.75 -10.74
N ASN A 30 -2.75 -4.36 -9.73
CA ASN A 30 -3.30 -3.64 -8.60
C ASN A 30 -2.17 -3.20 -7.66
N HIS A 31 -1.91 -1.90 -7.62
CA HIS A 31 -0.98 -1.26 -6.71
C HIS A 31 -1.74 -0.77 -5.49
N ILE A 32 -1.23 -1.12 -4.31
CA ILE A 32 -1.68 -0.56 -3.04
C ILE A 32 -0.48 0.18 -2.45
N VAL A 33 -0.70 1.39 -1.97
CA VAL A 33 0.31 2.19 -1.25
C VAL A 33 -0.24 2.49 0.13
N THR A 34 0.57 2.29 1.17
CA THR A 34 0.22 2.57 2.56
C THR A 34 1.25 3.48 3.20
N GLY A 35 0.80 4.38 4.07
CA GLY A 35 1.66 5.22 4.91
C GLY A 35 1.37 5.00 6.38
N GLY A 36 2.42 4.85 7.19
CA GLY A 36 2.33 4.54 8.61
C GLY A 36 3.00 5.58 9.53
N VAL A 37 2.74 5.44 10.82
CA VAL A 37 3.43 6.17 11.91
C VAL A 37 4.89 5.74 12.06
N ASP A 38 5.26 4.59 11.50
CA ASP A 38 6.62 4.07 11.42
C ASP A 38 7.52 4.83 10.41
N ASP A 39 7.11 6.02 9.98
CA ASP A 39 7.76 6.87 8.97
C ASP A 39 7.89 6.24 7.57
N MET A 40 7.29 5.07 7.34
CA MET A 40 7.41 4.32 6.10
C MET A 40 6.25 4.53 5.15
N VAL A 41 6.55 4.61 3.85
CA VAL A 41 5.59 4.34 2.78
C VAL A 41 5.89 2.96 2.21
N LYS A 42 4.91 2.07 2.11
CA LYS A 42 5.07 0.73 1.53
C LYS A 42 4.20 0.57 0.29
N SER A 43 4.77 0.05 -0.80
CA SER A 43 4.03 -0.35 -2.00
C SER A 43 3.85 -1.85 -2.02
N TRP A 44 2.62 -2.25 -2.34
CA TRP A 44 2.18 -3.63 -2.38
C TRP A 44 1.56 -3.95 -3.74
N LYS A 45 1.68 -5.20 -4.14
CA LYS A 45 0.97 -5.80 -5.27
C LYS A 45 -0.25 -6.55 -4.75
N TRP A 46 -1.41 -6.40 -5.36
CA TRP A 46 -2.53 -7.34 -5.19
C TRP A 46 -2.74 -8.18 -6.44
N ASP A 47 -2.78 -9.50 -6.29
CA ASP A 47 -2.94 -10.47 -7.39
C ASP A 47 -4.27 -11.25 -7.33
N GLU A 48 -5.27 -10.73 -6.62
CA GLU A 48 -6.59 -11.35 -6.35
C GLU A 48 -6.58 -12.46 -5.31
N GLU A 49 -5.41 -12.95 -4.89
CA GLU A 49 -5.28 -13.96 -3.83
C GLU A 49 -4.54 -13.41 -2.60
N LYS A 50 -3.48 -12.61 -2.81
CA LYS A 50 -2.62 -12.09 -1.74
C LYS A 50 -2.08 -10.70 -2.04
N ILE A 51 -1.61 -10.03 -0.98
CA ILE A 51 -0.75 -8.86 -1.13
C ILE A 51 0.72 -9.27 -1.03
N ASP A 52 1.57 -8.77 -1.92
CA ASP A 52 3.03 -8.93 -1.85
C ASP A 52 3.70 -7.56 -1.68
N LEU A 53 4.60 -7.42 -0.70
CA LEU A 53 5.40 -6.20 -0.53
C LEU A 53 6.37 -6.04 -1.71
N ARG A 54 6.30 -4.88 -2.37
CA ARG A 54 7.18 -4.54 -3.51
C ARG A 54 8.31 -3.64 -3.11
N HIS A 55 7.98 -2.55 -2.42
CA HIS A 55 8.93 -1.51 -2.06
C HIS A 55 8.64 -0.98 -0.67
N VAL A 56 9.71 -0.60 0.01
CA VAL A 56 9.70 0.23 1.21
C VAL A 56 10.38 1.53 0.83
N PHE A 57 9.67 2.64 0.98
CA PHE A 57 10.20 3.96 0.72
C PHE A 57 10.47 4.65 2.05
N GLU A 58 11.72 5.04 2.24
CA GLU A 58 12.24 5.73 3.41
C GLU A 58 12.42 7.22 3.11
N GLY A 59 12.58 8.04 4.16
CA GLY A 59 13.00 9.44 4.06
C GLY A 59 12.08 10.44 4.75
N HIS A 60 10.86 10.05 5.11
CA HIS A 60 10.06 10.83 6.05
C HIS A 60 10.70 10.72 7.44
N ALA A 61 10.63 11.81 8.22
CA ALA A 61 11.16 11.86 9.59
C ALA A 61 10.04 11.88 10.65
N LEU A 62 8.78 11.78 10.19
CA LEU A 62 7.56 11.74 10.97
C LEU A 62 6.53 10.90 10.20
N GLY A 63 5.53 10.40 10.94
CA GLY A 63 4.47 9.55 10.39
C GLY A 63 3.81 10.10 9.13
N VAL A 64 3.55 9.19 8.19
CA VAL A 64 2.99 9.52 6.88
C VAL A 64 1.50 9.77 7.00
N VAL A 65 1.10 11.03 6.78
CA VAL A 65 -0.29 11.48 6.96
C VAL A 65 -1.19 11.22 5.75
N SER A 66 -0.62 11.09 4.55
CA SER A 66 -1.38 10.87 3.31
C SER A 66 -0.49 10.27 2.23
N VAL A 67 -1.10 9.43 1.39
CA VAL A 67 -0.52 8.88 0.16
C VAL A 67 -1.56 8.92 -0.94
N ASP A 68 -1.12 9.03 -2.19
CA ASP A 68 -1.97 8.90 -3.38
C ASP A 68 -1.17 8.27 -4.52
N ILE A 69 -1.87 7.74 -5.52
CA ILE A 69 -1.30 7.13 -6.72
C ILE A 69 -1.69 7.97 -7.93
N ASN A 70 -0.70 8.35 -8.75
CA ASN A 70 -0.89 9.10 -10.00
C ASN A 70 -1.86 8.42 -10.99
N GLU A 71 -2.26 9.16 -12.03
CA GLU A 71 -3.36 8.72 -12.90
C GLU A 71 -3.05 7.46 -13.73
N ASP A 72 -1.79 7.22 -14.07
CA ASP A 72 -1.37 6.02 -14.80
C ASP A 72 -0.97 4.85 -13.89
N GLY A 73 -0.83 5.08 -12.57
CA GLY A 73 -0.46 4.07 -11.59
C GLY A 73 0.98 3.59 -11.72
N SER A 74 1.92 4.50 -12.01
CA SER A 74 3.36 4.24 -12.15
C SER A 74 4.18 4.80 -11.00
#